data_AF-A0A924JCJ7-F1
#
_entry.id   AF-A0A924JCJ7-F1
#
_cell.length_a   1.000
_cell.length_b   1.000
_cell.length_c   1.000
_cell.angle_alpha   90.00
_cell.angle_beta   90.00
_cell.angle_gamma   90.00
#
_symmetry.space_group_name_H-M   'P 1'
#
loop_
_entity.id
_entity.type
_entity.pdbx_description
1 polymer ?
#
loop_
_entity_poly.entity_id
_entity_poly.type
_entity_poly.pdbx_seq_one_letter_code
_entity_poly.pdbx_strand_id
1 'polypeptide(L)'
;ILDSPTPDLVAQGITHAIGSDKFPAPQGTLMATLIKGLLSFNLDWQFVLVGAFIAFVFELVGVSALAFAVGLYLPLSTTLPIFAGGLVKSIVDWNQKRTNRIDDDPDLGSGNLFATGLVAGGALAGVAVALLSVNDGIFNALASLTLEPTLASVLGEGGYMLLGALAFAGLAVMLGRVAMKRG
;
A
#
# COMPACT_ATOMS: atom_id res chain seq x y z
N ILE A 1 -14.83 -10.30 -22.49
CA ILE A 1 -13.48 -9.68 -22.59
C ILE A 1 -12.80 -9.61 -21.22
N LEU A 2 -13.55 -9.38 -20.13
CA LEU A 2 -13.04 -9.38 -18.75
C LEU A 2 -12.71 -10.77 -18.14
N ASP A 3 -12.82 -11.87 -18.90
CA ASP A 3 -12.72 -13.24 -18.34
C ASP A 3 -12.26 -14.27 -19.40
N SER A 4 -11.37 -13.86 -20.30
CA SER A 4 -10.81 -14.75 -21.32
C SER A 4 -9.29 -14.71 -21.23
N PRO A 5 -8.66 -15.67 -20.51
CA PRO A 5 -7.22 -15.67 -20.29
C PRO A 5 -6.45 -15.96 -21.58
N THR A 6 -5.38 -15.20 -21.81
CA THR A 6 -4.36 -15.45 -22.85
C THR A 6 -3.66 -16.78 -22.56
N PRO A 7 -3.21 -17.55 -23.58
CA PRO A 7 -2.63 -18.89 -23.39
C PRO A 7 -1.47 -18.95 -22.37
N ASP A 8 -0.74 -17.86 -22.20
CA ASP A 8 0.39 -17.76 -21.27
C ASP A 8 -0.04 -17.64 -19.79
N LEU A 9 -1.24 -17.10 -19.52
CA LEU A 9 -1.82 -16.98 -18.16
C LEU A 9 -2.42 -18.31 -17.67
N VAL A 10 -2.89 -19.15 -18.59
CA VAL A 10 -3.38 -20.51 -18.32
C VAL A 10 -2.23 -21.42 -17.87
N ALA A 11 -1.02 -21.23 -18.41
CA ALA A 11 0.18 -21.98 -18.02
C ALA A 11 0.66 -21.68 -16.58
N GLN A 12 0.25 -20.53 -16.01
CA GLN A 12 0.52 -20.15 -14.62
C GLN A 12 -0.65 -20.46 -13.67
N GLY A 13 -1.69 -21.16 -14.14
CA GLY A 13 -2.85 -21.54 -13.33
C GLY A 13 -3.83 -20.41 -13.04
N ILE A 14 -3.72 -19.26 -13.72
CA ILE A 14 -4.60 -18.11 -13.54
C ILE A 14 -5.73 -18.20 -14.56
N THR A 15 -6.89 -18.68 -14.11
CA THR A 15 -8.09 -18.85 -14.94
C THR A 15 -8.95 -17.58 -15.03
N HIS A 16 -8.65 -16.54 -14.25
CA HIS A 16 -9.40 -15.28 -14.20
C HIS A 16 -8.46 -14.09 -14.04
N ALA A 17 -8.38 -13.21 -15.05
CA ALA A 17 -7.60 -11.99 -14.98
C ALA A 17 -8.53 -10.81 -14.70
N ILE A 18 -8.55 -10.31 -13.46
CA ILE A 18 -9.24 -9.06 -13.11
C ILE A 18 -8.22 -7.91 -13.22
N GLY A 19 -8.45 -7.03 -14.18
CA GLY A 19 -7.52 -5.96 -14.55
C GLY A 19 -6.95 -6.15 -15.96
N SER A 20 -6.48 -5.08 -16.58
CA SER A 20 -5.69 -5.14 -17.82
C SER A 20 -4.19 -5.16 -17.47
N ASP A 21 -3.30 -5.49 -18.41
CA ASP A 21 -1.85 -5.37 -18.20
C ASP A 21 -1.43 -3.96 -17.75
N LYS A 22 -2.22 -2.95 -18.11
CA LYS A 22 -2.04 -1.55 -17.71
C LYS A 22 -2.57 -1.24 -16.30
N PHE A 23 -3.53 -2.01 -15.80
CA PHE A 23 -4.18 -1.84 -14.49
C PHE A 23 -4.44 -3.21 -13.83
N PRO A 24 -3.39 -3.91 -13.35
CA PRO A 24 -3.57 -5.20 -12.70
C PRO A 24 -4.27 -5.03 -11.34
N ALA A 25 -5.18 -5.94 -10.99
CA ALA A 25 -5.77 -6.02 -9.65
C ALA A 25 -5.40 -7.35 -8.95
N PRO A 26 -4.18 -7.48 -8.38
CA PRO A 26 -3.72 -8.71 -7.73
C PRO A 26 -4.57 -9.12 -6.51
N GLN A 27 -5.03 -8.15 -5.71
CA GLN A 27 -5.93 -8.39 -4.58
C GLN A 27 -7.29 -8.92 -5.02
N GLY A 28 -7.83 -8.37 -6.11
CA GLY A 28 -9.11 -8.83 -6.69
C GLY A 28 -9.00 -10.25 -7.27
N THR A 29 -7.90 -10.56 -7.95
CA THR A 29 -7.66 -11.88 -8.55
C THR A 29 -7.53 -12.97 -7.50
N LEU A 30 -6.84 -12.72 -6.38
CA LEU A 30 -6.69 -13.70 -5.31
C LEU A 30 -8.01 -13.93 -4.54
N MET A 31 -8.79 -12.88 -4.29
CA MET A 31 -10.12 -13.03 -3.68
C MET A 31 -11.10 -13.79 -4.58
N ALA A 32 -11.07 -13.53 -5.89
CA ALA A 32 -11.91 -14.24 -6.86
C ALA A 32 -11.57 -15.74 -6.92
N THR A 33 -10.28 -16.09 -6.90
CA THR A 33 -9.82 -17.49 -6.89
C THR A 33 -10.28 -18.23 -5.63
N LEU A 34 -10.19 -17.60 -4.45
CA LEU A 34 -10.67 -18.19 -3.20
C LEU A 34 -12.19 -18.44 -3.21
N ILE A 35 -12.98 -17.45 -3.63
CA ILE A 35 -14.44 -17.55 -3.68
C ILE A 35 -14.88 -18.65 -4.66
N LYS A 36 -14.24 -18.75 -5.82
CA LYS A 36 -14.52 -19.81 -6.81
C LYS A 36 -14.12 -21.18 -6.29
N GLY A 37 -12.96 -21.31 -5.64
CA GLY A 37 -12.55 -22.56 -5.00
C GLY A 37 -13.54 -23.05 -3.93
N LEU A 38 -14.08 -22.12 -3.12
CA LEU A 38 -15.11 -22.41 -2.13
C LEU A 38 -16.45 -22.84 -2.77
N LEU A 39 -16.93 -22.09 -3.77
CA LEU A 39 -18.20 -22.38 -4.46
C LEU A 39 -18.16 -23.67 -5.28
N SER A 40 -16.99 -24.03 -5.83
CA SER A 40 -16.79 -25.27 -6.58
C SER A 40 -16.46 -26.48 -5.71
N PHE A 41 -16.41 -26.35 -4.37
CA PHE A 41 -15.95 -27.38 -3.43
C PHE A 41 -14.57 -27.99 -3.77
N ASN A 42 -13.77 -27.32 -4.61
CA ASN A 42 -12.45 -27.77 -5.09
C ASN A 42 -11.32 -27.00 -4.39
N LEU A 43 -11.58 -26.50 -3.18
CA LEU A 43 -10.57 -25.82 -2.41
C LEU A 43 -9.60 -26.86 -1.82
N ASP A 44 -8.30 -26.60 -1.93
CA ASP A 44 -7.29 -27.45 -1.32
C ASP A 44 -7.30 -27.26 0.21
N TRP A 45 -8.14 -28.07 0.87
CA TRP A 45 -8.37 -28.05 2.31
C TRP A 45 -7.10 -28.32 3.13
N GLN A 46 -6.07 -28.94 2.53
CA GLN A 46 -4.79 -29.13 3.20
C GLN A 46 -4.14 -27.77 3.49
N PHE A 47 -4.11 -26.86 2.51
CA PHE A 47 -3.55 -25.51 2.70
C PHE A 47 -4.38 -24.65 3.67
N VAL A 48 -5.72 -24.81 3.68
CA VAL A 48 -6.59 -24.11 4.62
C VAL A 48 -6.32 -24.54 6.06
N LEU A 49 -6.21 -25.85 6.31
CA LEU A 49 -5.93 -26.39 7.64
C LEU A 49 -4.53 -26.01 8.13
N VAL A 50 -3.54 -26.02 7.25
CA VAL A 50 -2.17 -25.54 7.56
C VAL A 50 -2.20 -24.06 7.96
N GLY A 51 -2.90 -23.22 7.19
CA GLY A 51 -3.06 -21.80 7.51
C GLY A 51 -3.77 -21.58 8.86
N ALA A 52 -4.82 -22.34 9.14
CA ALA A 52 -5.54 -22.27 10.42
C ALA A 52 -4.66 -22.68 11.61
N PHE A 53 -3.85 -23.73 11.45
CA PHE A 53 -2.91 -24.16 12.49
C PHE A 53 -1.80 -23.13 12.73
N ILE A 54 -1.24 -22.54 11.67
CA ILE A 54 -0.25 -21.46 11.78
C ILE A 54 -0.85 -20.24 12.48
N ALA A 55 -2.07 -19.86 12.13
CA ALA A 55 -2.78 -18.76 12.77
C ALA A 55 -2.99 -19.03 14.26
N PHE A 56 -3.40 -20.25 14.63
CA PHE A 56 -3.54 -20.66 16.02
C PHE A 56 -2.22 -20.58 16.80
N VAL A 57 -1.11 -21.03 16.21
CA VAL A 57 0.22 -20.92 16.83
C VAL A 57 0.63 -19.47 17.03
N PHE A 58 0.41 -18.59 16.04
CA PHE A 58 0.73 -17.17 16.18
C PHE A 58 -0.11 -16.48 17.26
N GLU A 59 -1.39 -16.82 17.36
CA GLU A 59 -2.28 -16.30 18.39
C GLU A 59 -1.78 -16.69 19.80
N LEU A 60 -1.28 -17.91 19.98
CA LEU A 60 -0.68 -18.36 21.25
C LEU A 60 0.63 -17.62 21.60
N VAL A 61 1.41 -17.21 20.60
CA VAL A 61 2.63 -16.41 20.78
C VAL A 61 2.29 -14.93 21.04
N GLY A 62 1.02 -14.53 20.92
CA GLY A 62 0.58 -13.15 21.08
C GLY A 62 0.91 -12.26 19.87
N VAL A 63 1.20 -12.87 18.71
CA VAL A 63 1.42 -12.15 17.45
C VAL A 63 0.14 -12.26 16.63
N SER A 64 -0.35 -11.14 16.11
CA SER A 64 -1.53 -11.15 15.23
C SER A 64 -1.24 -11.93 13.96
N ALA A 65 -1.87 -13.10 13.81
CA ALA A 65 -1.78 -13.91 12.60
C ALA A 65 -2.23 -13.15 11.34
N LEU A 66 -3.20 -12.25 11.50
CA LEU A 66 -3.71 -11.40 10.43
C LEU A 66 -2.63 -10.43 9.91
N ALA A 67 -1.94 -9.72 10.81
CA ALA A 67 -0.90 -8.78 10.43
C ALA A 67 0.27 -9.47 9.73
N PHE A 68 0.63 -10.68 10.20
CA PHE A 68 1.65 -11.51 9.57
C PHE A 68 1.25 -11.96 8.16
N ALA A 69 0.02 -12.47 7.98
CA ALA A 69 -0.47 -12.92 6.68
C ALA A 69 -0.53 -11.78 5.65
N VAL A 70 -0.95 -10.58 6.06
CA VAL A 70 -0.94 -9.39 5.19
C VAL A 70 0.49 -8.98 4.83
N GLY A 71 1.44 -9.11 5.77
CA GLY A 71 2.84 -8.82 5.51
C GLY A 71 3.49 -9.75 4.49
N LEU A 72 3.15 -11.05 4.51
CA LEU A 72 3.64 -12.03 3.53
C LEU A 72 3.02 -11.85 2.13
N TYR A 73 1.82 -11.27 2.07
CA TYR A 73 1.10 -11.05 0.82
C TYR A 73 1.72 -9.95 -0.05
N LEU A 74 2.42 -8.99 0.55
CA LEU A 74 2.94 -7.82 -0.14
C LEU A 74 4.42 -7.98 -0.54
N PRO A 75 4.82 -7.54 -1.75
CA PRO A 75 6.23 -7.49 -2.15
C PRO A 75 7.09 -6.73 -1.14
N LEU A 76 8.33 -7.18 -0.92
CA LEU A 76 9.25 -6.50 0.01
C LEU A 76 9.45 -5.01 -0.32
N SER A 77 9.38 -4.65 -1.59
CA SER A 77 9.47 -3.25 -2.04
C SER A 77 8.32 -2.36 -1.52
N THR A 78 7.14 -2.91 -1.26
CA THR A 78 5.98 -2.17 -0.74
C THR A 78 5.79 -2.34 0.77
N THR A 79 6.29 -3.42 1.36
CA THR A 79 6.26 -3.60 2.83
C THR A 79 7.29 -2.76 3.57
N LEU A 80 8.43 -2.45 2.95
CA LEU A 80 9.50 -1.64 3.57
C LEU A 80 9.02 -0.23 3.96
N PRO A 81 8.34 0.56 3.09
CA PRO A 81 7.76 1.85 3.48
C PRO A 81 6.70 1.72 4.59
N ILE A 82 5.85 0.69 4.53
CA ILE A 82 4.81 0.44 5.55
C ILE A 82 5.46 0.17 6.91
N PHE A 83 6.48 -0.68 6.93
CA PHE A 83 7.26 -0.99 8.14
C PHE A 83 7.96 0.25 8.69
N ALA A 84 8.60 1.06 7.83
CA ALA A 84 9.21 2.32 8.24
C ALA A 84 8.20 3.28 8.87
N GLY A 85 6.99 3.39 8.31
CA GLY A 85 5.90 4.17 8.91
C GLY A 85 5.48 3.64 10.28
N GLY A 86 5.38 2.32 10.44
CA GLY A 86 5.08 1.66 11.72
C GLY A 86 6.16 1.89 12.79
N LEU A 87 7.44 1.90 12.40
CA LEU A 87 8.55 2.25 13.28
C LEU A 87 8.46 3.70 13.76
N VAL A 88 8.16 4.64 12.86
CA VAL A 88 7.98 6.06 13.23
C VAL A 88 6.84 6.21 14.23
N LYS A 89 5.69 5.56 14.00
CA LYS A 89 4.57 5.55 14.96
C LYS A 89 5.01 4.98 16.32
N SER A 90 5.69 3.83 16.34
CA SER A 90 6.20 3.24 17.59
C SER A 90 7.14 4.18 18.36
N ILE A 91 8.01 4.91 17.66
CA ILE A 91 8.91 5.89 18.28
C ILE A 91 8.12 7.07 18.86
N VAL A 92 7.13 7.58 18.13
CA VAL A 92 6.26 8.67 18.58
C VAL A 92 5.46 8.24 19.82
N ASP A 93 4.79 7.09 19.77
CA ASP A 93 4.00 6.53 20.87
C ASP A 93 4.87 6.31 22.13
N TRP A 94 6.11 5.85 21.94
CA TRP A 94 7.07 5.69 23.04
C TRP A 94 7.46 7.02 23.68
N ASN A 95 7.64 8.07 22.89
CA ASN A 95 7.99 9.39 23.38
C ASN A 95 6.80 10.09 24.08
N GLN A 96 5.58 9.90 23.57
CA GLN A 96 4.35 10.40 24.21
C GLN A 96 4.11 9.76 25.59
N LYS A 97 4.30 8.44 25.71
CA LYS A 97 4.23 7.72 27.00
C LYS A 97 5.25 8.24 28.03
N ARG A 98 6.46 8.63 27.60
CA ARG A 98 7.49 9.20 28.49
C ARG A 98 7.19 10.62 28.96
N THR A 99 6.47 11.40 28.15
CA THR A 99 6.16 12.81 28.43
C THR A 99 4.81 13.00 29.12
N ASN A 100 4.13 11.90 29.47
CA ASN A 100 2.77 11.87 30.03
C ASN A 100 1.74 12.64 29.18
N ARG A 101 2.02 12.79 27.89
CA ARG A 101 1.14 13.36 26.89
C ARG A 101 0.36 12.21 26.27
N ILE A 102 -0.64 11.74 27.00
CA ILE A 102 -1.57 10.73 26.50
C ILE A 102 -2.64 11.52 25.74
N ASP A 103 -2.63 11.43 24.41
CA ASP A 103 -3.80 11.83 23.63
C ASP A 103 -4.95 10.89 24.01
N ASP A 104 -6.09 11.44 24.47
CA ASP A 104 -7.27 10.66 24.89
C ASP A 104 -7.90 9.85 23.75
N ASP A 105 -7.51 10.11 22.50
CA ASP A 105 -7.92 9.35 21.32
C ASP A 105 -6.77 9.25 20.29
N PRO A 106 -6.12 8.07 20.17
CA PRO A 106 -5.02 7.86 19.22
C PRO A 106 -5.47 7.95 17.75
N ASP A 107 -6.76 7.80 17.46
CA ASP A 107 -7.31 7.90 16.12
C ASP A 107 -7.56 9.37 15.71
N LEU A 108 -7.76 10.26 16.68
CA LEU A 108 -7.89 11.71 16.46
C LEU A 108 -6.57 12.48 16.65
N GLY A 109 -5.47 11.77 16.92
CA GLY A 109 -4.16 12.36 17.04
C GLY A 109 -3.80 13.22 15.82
N SER A 110 -3.21 14.38 16.06
CA SER A 110 -2.87 15.36 15.01
C SER A 110 -2.03 14.77 13.85
N GLY A 111 -1.20 13.76 14.13
CA GLY A 111 -0.45 13.01 13.13
C GLY A 111 -1.31 12.11 12.25
N ASN A 112 -2.29 11.41 12.83
CA ASN A 112 -3.22 10.53 12.08
C ASN A 112 -4.15 11.36 11.18
N LEU A 113 -4.65 12.49 11.67
CA LEU A 113 -5.48 13.41 10.88
C LEU A 113 -4.70 14.03 9.70
N PHE A 114 -3.42 14.37 9.91
CA PHE A 114 -2.58 14.89 8.84
C PHE A 114 -2.25 13.81 7.80
N ALA A 115 -1.92 12.59 8.24
CA ALA A 115 -1.65 11.46 7.34
C ALA A 115 -2.88 11.09 6.49
N THR A 116 -4.06 10.95 7.11
CA THR A 116 -5.31 10.64 6.40
C THR A 116 -5.69 11.77 5.43
N GLY A 117 -5.50 13.05 5.81
CA GLY A 117 -5.67 14.19 4.92
C GLY A 117 -4.75 14.17 3.70
N LEU A 118 -3.47 13.79 3.87
CA LEU A 118 -2.52 13.63 2.77
C LEU A 118 -2.92 12.47 1.83
N VAL A 119 -3.34 11.33 2.39
CA VAL A 119 -3.79 10.17 1.60
C VAL A 119 -5.05 10.52 0.80
N ALA A 120 -6.04 11.14 1.44
CA ALA A 120 -7.28 11.56 0.78
C ALA A 120 -7.03 12.64 -0.29
N GLY A 121 -6.18 13.63 0.01
CA GLY A 121 -5.78 14.67 -0.94
C GLY A 121 -5.06 14.11 -2.16
N GLY A 122 -4.14 13.16 -1.95
CA GLY A 122 -3.45 12.47 -3.04
C GLY A 122 -4.41 11.66 -3.93
N ALA A 123 -5.36 10.95 -3.33
CA ALA A 123 -6.38 10.21 -4.07
C ALA A 123 -7.29 11.14 -4.90
N LEU A 124 -7.79 12.23 -4.31
CA LEU A 124 -8.63 13.22 -5.00
C LEU A 124 -7.87 13.91 -6.13
N ALA A 125 -6.60 14.27 -5.93
CA ALA A 125 -5.74 14.83 -6.96
C ALA A 125 -5.52 13.83 -8.11
N GLY A 126 -5.28 12.55 -7.80
CA GLY A 126 -5.14 11.50 -8.80
C GLY A 126 -6.39 11.32 -9.66
N VAL A 127 -7.58 11.33 -9.03
CA VAL A 127 -8.86 11.28 -9.76
C VAL A 127 -9.05 12.52 -10.62
N ALA A 128 -8.74 13.71 -10.11
CA ALA A 128 -8.83 14.95 -10.88
C ALA A 128 -7.90 14.92 -12.11
N VAL A 129 -6.65 14.48 -11.94
CA VAL A 129 -5.69 14.32 -13.05
C VAL A 129 -6.18 13.30 -14.08
N ALA A 130 -6.74 12.17 -13.63
CA ALA A 130 -7.30 11.16 -14.52
C ALA A 130 -8.46 11.71 -15.37
N LEU A 131 -9.35 12.52 -14.78
CA LEU A 131 -10.45 13.18 -15.51
C LEU A 131 -9.94 14.23 -16.51
N LEU A 132 -8.97 15.04 -16.11
CA LEU A 132 -8.39 16.07 -16.99
C LEU A 132 -7.59 15.47 -18.16
N SER A 133 -7.01 14.29 -17.97
CA SER A 133 -6.22 13.57 -18.98
C SER A 133 -7.09 12.93 -20.07
N VAL A 134 -8.43 12.98 -19.98
CA VAL A 134 -9.34 12.49 -21.03
C VAL A 134 -9.28 13.34 -22.30
N ASN A 135 -8.92 14.62 -22.18
CA ASN A 135 -8.76 15.51 -23.33
C ASN A 135 -7.29 15.58 -23.76
N ASP A 136 -6.98 15.16 -24.99
CA ASP A 136 -5.61 15.13 -25.54
C ASP A 136 -4.89 16.49 -25.49
N GLY A 137 -5.62 17.61 -25.58
CA GLY A 137 -5.05 18.95 -25.47
C GLY A 137 -4.61 19.30 -24.05
N ILE A 138 -5.36 18.85 -23.05
CA ILE A 138 -5.05 19.05 -21.63
C ILE A 138 -4.00 18.04 -21.17
N PHE A 139 -4.04 16.82 -21.69
CA PHE A 139 -3.03 15.80 -21.46
C PHE A 139 -1.63 16.27 -21.88
N ASN A 140 -1.49 16.85 -23.07
CA ASN A 140 -0.21 17.40 -23.53
C ASN A 140 0.26 18.61 -22.71
N ALA A 141 -0.68 19.46 -22.26
CA ALA A 141 -0.37 20.54 -21.33
C ALA A 141 0.13 20.01 -19.96
N LEU A 142 -0.56 19.02 -19.39
CA LEU A 142 -0.15 18.36 -18.14
C LEU A 142 1.20 17.62 -18.30
N ALA A 143 1.42 16.96 -19.44
CA ALA A 143 2.67 16.29 -19.75
C ALA A 143 3.85 17.28 -19.83
N SER A 144 3.64 18.49 -20.38
CA SER A 144 4.66 19.54 -20.40
C SER A 144 4.93 20.17 -19.02
N LEU A 145 3.96 20.14 -18.10
CA LEU A 145 4.18 20.52 -16.70
C LEU A 145 4.79 19.40 -15.85
N THR A 146 4.86 18.18 -16.37
CA THR A 146 5.39 17.04 -15.64
C THR A 146 6.91 17.15 -15.59
N LEU A 147 7.44 17.34 -14.37
CA LEU A 147 8.88 17.44 -14.11
C LEU A 147 9.58 16.06 -14.05
N GLU A 148 8.84 14.98 -14.25
CA GLU A 148 9.35 13.61 -14.16
C GLU A 148 10.42 13.28 -15.22
N PRO A 149 10.28 13.63 -16.51
CA PRO A 149 11.31 13.37 -17.52
C PRO A 149 12.57 14.21 -17.31
N THR A 150 12.43 15.43 -16.79
CA THR A 150 13.54 16.35 -16.53
C THR A 150 14.30 15.97 -15.26
N LEU A 151 13.61 15.53 -14.20
CA LEU A 151 14.27 14.99 -13.00
C LEU A 151 14.96 13.65 -13.30
N ALA A 152 14.31 12.75 -14.04
CA ALA A 152 14.90 11.45 -14.37
C ALA A 152 16.15 11.59 -15.26
N SER A 153 16.17 12.55 -16.19
CA SER A 153 17.33 12.81 -17.06
C SER A 153 18.49 13.54 -16.36
N VAL A 154 18.21 14.38 -15.36
CA VAL A 154 19.26 15.14 -14.63
C VAL A 154 19.85 14.34 -13.46
N LEU A 155 19.03 13.57 -12.73
CA LEU A 155 19.48 12.79 -11.57
C LEU A 155 19.90 11.36 -11.91
N GLY A 156 19.52 10.84 -13.08
CA GLY A 156 19.67 9.43 -13.41
C GLY A 156 18.71 8.53 -12.61
N GLU A 157 18.57 7.28 -13.04
CA GLU A 157 17.61 6.32 -12.47
C GLU A 157 17.83 6.10 -10.95
N GLY A 158 19.09 6.00 -10.52
CA GLY A 158 19.46 5.90 -9.11
C GLY A 158 19.26 7.18 -8.30
N GLY A 159 19.43 8.35 -8.91
CA GLY A 159 19.19 9.63 -8.24
C GLY A 159 17.70 9.94 -8.06
N TYR A 160 16.85 9.51 -9.01
CA TYR A 160 15.40 9.59 -8.88
C TYR A 160 14.88 8.74 -7.70
N MET A 161 15.40 7.51 -7.56
CA MET A 161 15.07 6.64 -6.42
C MET A 161 15.53 7.25 -5.08
N LEU A 162 16.73 7.85 -5.03
CA LEU A 162 17.23 8.54 -3.84
C LEU A 162 16.38 9.78 -3.48
N LEU A 163 15.95 10.55 -4.46
CA LEU A 163 15.07 11.70 -4.24
C LEU A 163 13.73 11.24 -3.67
N GLY A 164 13.15 10.16 -4.21
CA GLY A 164 11.94 9.53 -3.66
C GLY A 164 12.13 9.06 -2.21
N ALA A 165 13.24 8.39 -1.92
CA ALA A 165 13.57 7.95 -0.56
C ALA A 165 13.76 9.12 0.42
N LEU A 166 14.42 10.21 -0.02
CA LEU A 166 14.60 11.43 0.77
C LEU A 166 13.27 12.16 1.00
N ALA A 167 12.39 12.23 0.00
CA ALA A 167 11.07 12.80 0.14
C ALA A 167 10.22 11.99 1.13
N PHE A 168 10.26 10.66 1.05
CA PHE A 168 9.61 9.77 2.00
C PHE A 168 10.15 9.96 3.43
N ALA A 169 11.48 9.99 3.60
CA ALA A 169 12.10 10.26 4.89
C ALA A 169 11.73 11.66 5.43
N GLY A 170 11.67 12.67 4.56
CA GLY A 170 11.25 14.03 4.90
C GLY A 170 9.81 14.07 5.42
N LEU A 171 8.88 13.38 4.74
CA LEU A 171 7.49 13.25 5.18
C LEU A 171 7.38 12.49 6.51
N ALA A 172 8.13 11.41 6.67
CA ALA A 172 8.18 10.64 7.92
C ALA A 172 8.65 11.51 9.10
N VAL A 173 9.70 12.32 8.90
CA VAL A 173 10.20 13.27 9.89
C VAL A 173 9.20 14.39 10.15
N MET A 174 8.53 14.92 9.11
CA MET A 174 7.51 15.95 9.26
C MET A 174 6.34 15.43 10.09
N LEU A 175 5.84 14.23 9.80
CA LEU A 175 4.79 13.56 10.57
C LEU A 175 5.20 13.38 12.03
N GLY A 176 6.40 12.86 12.29
CA GLY A 176 6.92 12.72 13.65
C GLY A 176 7.00 14.06 14.38
N ARG A 177 7.45 15.13 13.71
CA ARG A 177 7.51 16.49 14.28
C ARG A 177 6.13 17.08 14.55
N VAL A 178 5.17 16.88 13.65
CA VAL A 178 3.79 17.38 13.82
C VAL A 178 3.11 16.66 14.97
N ALA A 179 3.25 15.34 15.06
CA ALA A 179 2.72 14.54 16.16
C ALA A 179 3.32 14.96 17.51
N MET A 180 4.62 15.27 17.57
CA MET A 180 5.28 15.70 18.82
C MET A 180 4.99 17.16 19.21
N LYS A 181 4.71 18.06 18.26
CA LYS A 181 4.56 19.51 18.52
C LYS A 181 3.16 19.94 18.96
N ARG A 182 2.13 19.09 18.80
CA ARG A 182 0.72 19.47 19.06
C ARG A 182 0.03 18.73 20.21
N GLY A 183 0.77 17.94 21.00
CA GLY A 183 0.38 17.57 22.36
C GLY A 183 0.84 18.58 23.40
#